data_AF-A0A519QE02-F1
#
_entry.id   AF-A0A519QE02-F1
#
_cell.length_a   1.000
_cell.length_b   1.000
_cell.length_c   1.000
_cell.angle_alpha   90.00
_cell.angle_beta   90.00
_cell.angle_gamma   90.00
#
_symmetry.space_group_name_H-M   'P 1'
#
loop_
_entity.id
_entity.type
_entity.pdbx_description
1 polymer ?
#
loop_
_entity_poly.entity_id
_entity_poly.type
_entity_poly.pdbx_seq_one_letter_code
_entity_poly.pdbx_strand_id
1 'polypeptide(L)'
;LLTSYFAPEYPARRRPDAEFSAPVLPKPANPRGAGDRAYIESAARPDQALAWMRAEDLFFLQIQGSGYLTFEDGTRGRAAYAADNGKPFVGIARPMAQQGLLPQNGTSGDAIRGWLANHRGYEAQAVMALNPRYIFFRLDGDDDGHPAGAAGIPLTERRAIAVDPAHWRYGELVWLEADGGNLRGATASYRGLAMALDTGSAIRGPVRADLYMGRGDAAGAEAGTVRHPLRMWRLVPKG
;
A
#
# COMPACT_ATOMS: atom_id res chain seq x y z
N LEU A 1 13.34 -0.47 13.43
CA LEU A 1 13.19 -1.36 12.26
C LEU A 1 12.88 -0.53 11.02
N LEU A 2 13.61 -0.76 9.93
CA LEU A 2 13.30 -0.23 8.60
C LEU A 2 12.57 -1.30 7.78
N THR A 3 11.45 -0.91 7.18
CA THR A 3 10.81 -1.62 6.06
C THR A 3 10.70 -0.64 4.90
N SER A 4 10.04 -1.03 3.82
CA SER A 4 9.71 -0.10 2.74
C SER A 4 8.37 -0.35 2.10
N TYR A 5 7.89 0.66 1.39
CA TYR A 5 6.70 0.66 0.56
C TYR A 5 7.00 1.32 -0.80
N PHE A 6 6.10 1.16 -1.76
CA PHE A 6 6.24 1.68 -3.11
C PHE A 6 4.87 2.05 -3.67
N ALA A 7 4.86 2.76 -4.81
CA ALA A 7 3.63 3.04 -5.55
C ALA A 7 3.47 1.99 -6.66
N PRO A 8 2.54 1.02 -6.53
CA PRO A 8 2.31 0.00 -7.53
C PRO A 8 1.68 0.58 -8.79
N GLU A 9 1.86 -0.14 -9.90
CA GLU A 9 1.21 0.13 -11.17
C GLU A 9 0.35 -1.06 -11.55
N TYR A 10 -0.91 -0.81 -11.90
CA TYR A 10 -1.85 -1.85 -12.26
C TYR A 10 -2.61 -1.50 -13.54
N PRO A 11 -2.98 -2.50 -14.36
CA PRO A 11 -3.98 -2.27 -15.38
C PRO A 11 -5.35 -2.03 -14.72
N ALA A 12 -6.16 -1.20 -15.36
CA ALA A 12 -7.54 -0.96 -14.99
C ALA A 12 -8.45 -0.89 -16.24
N ARG A 13 -9.76 -0.86 -16.00
CA ARG A 13 -10.78 -0.68 -17.04
C ARG A 13 -11.74 0.44 -16.69
N ARG A 14 -12.30 1.09 -17.72
CA ARG A 14 -13.40 2.05 -17.55
C ARG A 14 -14.74 1.36 -17.33
N ARG A 15 -14.89 0.13 -17.80
CA ARG A 15 -16.09 -0.69 -17.66
C ARG A 15 -15.73 -2.07 -17.09
N PRO A 16 -16.62 -2.70 -16.31
CA PRO A 16 -16.36 -4.02 -15.77
C PRO A 16 -16.34 -5.08 -16.86
N ASP A 17 -15.57 -6.13 -16.64
CA ASP A 17 -15.65 -7.40 -17.36
C ASP A 17 -15.46 -8.58 -16.38
N ALA A 18 -15.27 -9.80 -16.90
CA ALA A 18 -15.11 -11.00 -16.07
C ALA A 18 -13.82 -10.98 -15.21
N GLU A 19 -12.77 -10.30 -15.65
CA GLU A 19 -11.48 -10.21 -14.96
C GLU A 19 -11.38 -8.91 -14.12
N PHE A 20 -11.74 -7.77 -14.70
CA PHE A 20 -11.76 -6.46 -14.08
C PHE A 20 -13.14 -6.20 -13.47
N SER A 21 -13.46 -6.95 -12.41
CA SER A 21 -14.78 -6.96 -11.77
C SER A 21 -14.84 -6.21 -10.44
N ALA A 22 -13.71 -5.77 -9.90
CA ALA A 22 -13.66 -5.07 -8.62
C ALA A 22 -13.72 -3.54 -8.81
N PRO A 23 -14.74 -2.84 -8.29
CA PRO A 23 -14.87 -1.40 -8.47
C PRO A 23 -13.92 -0.63 -7.55
N VAL A 24 -13.17 0.32 -8.12
CA VAL A 24 -12.42 1.31 -7.35
C VAL A 24 -13.39 2.36 -6.83
N LEU A 25 -13.63 2.36 -5.52
CA LEU A 25 -14.67 3.20 -4.92
C LEU A 25 -14.17 4.58 -4.48
N PRO A 26 -14.96 5.64 -4.72
CA PRO A 26 -14.69 6.96 -4.19
C PRO A 26 -14.98 7.02 -2.68
N LYS A 27 -14.45 8.06 -2.01
CA LYS A 27 -14.78 8.34 -0.62
C LYS A 27 -16.31 8.57 -0.46
N PRO A 28 -17.01 7.77 0.37
CA PRO A 28 -18.42 8.01 0.68
C PRO A 28 -18.57 9.19 1.65
N ALA A 29 -19.80 9.69 1.82
CA ALA A 29 -20.09 10.78 2.75
C ALA A 29 -19.67 10.46 4.21
N ASN A 30 -19.85 9.22 4.64
CA ASN A 30 -19.43 8.73 5.95
C ASN A 30 -18.56 7.46 5.82
N PRO A 31 -17.23 7.58 5.63
CA PRO A 31 -16.35 6.43 5.51
C PRO A 31 -16.34 5.54 6.75
N ARG A 32 -16.38 6.13 7.95
CA ARG A 32 -16.37 5.40 9.23
C ARG A 32 -17.65 4.58 9.46
N GLY A 33 -18.75 4.98 8.83
CA GLY A 33 -20.03 4.28 8.85
C GLY A 33 -20.25 3.33 7.66
N ALA A 34 -19.28 3.20 6.75
CA ALA A 34 -19.46 2.44 5.51
C ALA A 34 -19.50 0.91 5.72
N GLY A 35 -19.15 0.41 6.90
CA GLY A 35 -19.06 -1.03 7.19
C GLY A 35 -17.64 -1.59 7.08
N ASP A 36 -17.51 -2.91 7.20
CA ASP A 36 -16.26 -3.61 6.89
C ASP A 36 -16.14 -3.88 5.38
N ARG A 37 -15.00 -4.44 4.97
CA ARG A 37 -14.72 -4.79 3.58
C ARG A 37 -15.83 -5.63 2.94
N ALA A 38 -16.27 -6.70 3.59
CA ALA A 38 -17.26 -7.61 3.02
C ALA A 38 -18.58 -6.89 2.75
N TYR A 39 -19.03 -6.07 3.69
CA TYR A 39 -20.21 -5.24 3.49
C TYR A 39 -20.02 -4.21 2.38
N ILE A 40 -18.89 -3.49 2.35
CA ILE A 40 -18.61 -2.48 1.32
C ILE A 40 -18.59 -3.11 -0.08
N GLU A 41 -17.91 -4.23 -0.24
CA GLU A 41 -17.79 -4.92 -1.54
C GLU A 41 -19.15 -5.47 -2.02
N SER A 42 -19.98 -5.99 -1.10
CA SER A 42 -21.34 -6.48 -1.45
C SER A 42 -22.36 -5.36 -1.71
N ALA A 43 -22.18 -4.19 -1.09
CA ALA A 43 -23.05 -3.03 -1.28
C ALA A 43 -22.61 -2.12 -2.43
N ALA A 44 -21.46 -2.38 -3.04
CA ALA A 44 -20.89 -1.56 -4.11
C ALA A 44 -21.79 -1.54 -5.34
N ARG A 45 -22.07 -0.34 -5.86
CA ARG A 45 -22.87 -0.17 -7.09
C ARG A 45 -22.00 0.26 -8.26
N PRO A 46 -22.22 -0.30 -9.47
CA PRO A 46 -21.39 0.00 -10.64
C PRO A 46 -21.31 1.48 -11.02
N ASP A 47 -22.38 2.26 -10.79
CA ASP A 47 -22.47 3.69 -11.09
C ASP A 47 -21.56 4.56 -10.19
N GLN A 48 -21.04 4.01 -9.11
CA GLN A 48 -20.12 4.68 -8.19
C GLN A 48 -18.66 4.46 -8.55
N ALA A 49 -18.34 3.49 -9.40
CA ALA A 49 -16.97 3.06 -9.66
C ALA A 49 -16.17 4.15 -10.42
N LEU A 50 -14.98 4.47 -9.91
CA LEU A 50 -14.01 5.35 -10.59
C LEU A 50 -13.27 4.64 -11.72
N ALA A 51 -13.07 3.33 -11.55
CA ALA A 51 -12.39 2.41 -12.43
C ALA A 51 -12.74 0.97 -12.00
N TRP A 52 -12.34 0.01 -12.81
CA TRP A 52 -12.49 -1.41 -12.51
C TRP A 52 -11.12 -2.09 -12.55
N MET A 53 -10.84 -2.89 -11.53
CA MET A 53 -9.57 -3.60 -11.36
C MET A 53 -9.84 -5.08 -11.16
N ARG A 54 -8.79 -5.88 -11.30
CA ARG A 54 -8.78 -7.22 -10.73
C ARG A 54 -8.89 -7.15 -9.21
N ALA A 55 -9.60 -8.09 -8.62
CA ALA A 55 -9.91 -8.08 -7.19
C ALA A 55 -8.64 -8.08 -6.31
N GLU A 56 -7.68 -8.93 -6.64
CA GLU A 56 -6.41 -9.01 -5.94
C GLU A 56 -5.55 -7.75 -6.15
N ASP A 57 -5.55 -7.16 -7.35
CA ASP A 57 -4.79 -5.95 -7.62
C ASP A 57 -5.34 -4.77 -6.82
N LEU A 58 -6.68 -4.63 -6.75
CA LEU A 58 -7.31 -3.62 -5.91
C LEU A 58 -7.01 -3.83 -4.43
N PHE A 59 -7.04 -5.08 -3.95
CA PHE A 59 -6.70 -5.39 -2.56
C PHE A 59 -5.27 -4.96 -2.20
N PHE A 60 -4.29 -5.26 -3.06
CA PHE A 60 -2.91 -4.83 -2.83
C PHE A 60 -2.73 -3.33 -2.99
N LEU A 61 -3.41 -2.68 -3.96
CA LEU A 61 -3.45 -1.22 -4.09
C LEU A 61 -3.94 -0.56 -2.78
N GLN A 62 -4.97 -1.11 -2.14
CA GLN A 62 -5.47 -0.62 -0.86
C GLN A 62 -4.48 -0.81 0.29
N ILE A 63 -3.65 -1.86 0.26
CA ILE A 63 -2.58 -2.03 1.25
C ILE A 63 -1.50 -0.97 1.07
N GLN A 64 -1.13 -0.65 -0.18
CA GLN A 64 -0.13 0.39 -0.48
C GLN A 64 -0.69 1.81 -0.27
N GLY A 65 -2.00 1.99 -0.33
CA GLY A 65 -2.70 3.25 -0.06
C GLY A 65 -2.76 4.21 -1.25
N SER A 66 -1.87 4.06 -2.24
CA SER A 66 -1.94 4.77 -3.52
C SER A 66 -1.30 3.93 -4.62
N GLY A 67 -1.52 4.30 -5.88
CA GLY A 67 -0.88 3.68 -7.03
C GLY A 67 -1.34 4.27 -8.35
N TYR A 68 -0.84 3.73 -9.44
CA TYR A 68 -1.09 4.22 -10.78
C TYR A 68 -1.81 3.18 -11.62
N LEU A 69 -2.74 3.64 -12.43
CA LEU A 69 -3.62 2.83 -13.24
C LEU A 69 -3.36 3.12 -14.71
N THR A 70 -3.15 2.07 -15.49
CA THR A 70 -3.09 2.15 -16.96
C THR A 70 -4.37 1.55 -17.54
N PHE A 71 -5.12 2.35 -18.28
CA PHE A 71 -6.38 1.95 -18.90
C PHE A 71 -6.16 1.27 -20.26
N GLU A 72 -7.21 0.64 -20.77
CA GLU A 72 -7.23 -0.11 -22.03
C GLU A 72 -6.86 0.73 -23.27
N ASP A 73 -7.05 2.05 -23.20
CA ASP A 73 -6.70 3.03 -24.24
C ASP A 73 -5.28 3.60 -24.09
N GLY A 74 -4.52 3.13 -23.09
CA GLY A 74 -3.18 3.62 -22.77
C GLY A 74 -3.16 4.88 -21.90
N THR A 75 -4.32 5.47 -21.57
CA THR A 75 -4.37 6.59 -20.64
C THR A 75 -3.95 6.15 -19.24
N ARG A 76 -3.33 7.06 -18.50
CA ARG A 76 -2.85 6.81 -17.13
C ARG A 76 -3.60 7.68 -16.13
N GLY A 77 -3.85 7.13 -14.96
CA GLY A 77 -4.43 7.84 -13.83
C GLY A 77 -3.76 7.46 -12.52
N ARG A 78 -3.88 8.31 -11.51
CA ARG A 78 -3.37 8.08 -10.16
C ARG A 78 -4.54 7.80 -9.22
N ALA A 79 -4.56 6.62 -8.61
CA ALA A 79 -5.44 6.29 -7.51
C ALA A 79 -4.83 6.83 -6.20
N ALA A 80 -5.24 8.04 -5.81
CA ALA A 80 -4.79 8.68 -4.58
C ALA A 80 -5.68 8.30 -3.39
N TYR A 81 -5.08 8.08 -2.21
CA TYR A 81 -5.81 7.86 -0.97
C TYR A 81 -6.83 8.98 -0.72
N ALA A 82 -8.08 8.63 -0.45
CA ALA A 82 -9.13 9.59 -0.11
C ALA A 82 -9.69 9.41 1.31
N ALA A 83 -9.86 8.16 1.75
CA ALA A 83 -10.30 7.81 3.10
C ALA A 83 -10.12 6.31 3.38
N ASP A 84 -10.20 5.93 4.65
CA ASP A 84 -10.39 4.55 5.09
C ASP A 84 -11.69 4.40 5.90
N ASN A 85 -12.21 3.17 5.98
CA ASN A 85 -13.42 2.87 6.74
C ASN A 85 -13.23 2.84 8.28
N GLY A 86 -12.02 3.11 8.77
CA GLY A 86 -11.69 3.15 10.19
C GLY A 86 -11.50 1.80 10.87
N LYS A 87 -11.58 0.70 10.12
CA LYS A 87 -11.36 -0.65 10.67
C LYS A 87 -9.86 -0.96 10.75
N PRO A 88 -9.43 -1.78 11.71
CA PRO A 88 -8.03 -2.17 11.83
C PRO A 88 -7.59 -2.99 10.62
N PHE A 89 -6.34 -2.81 10.20
CA PHE A 89 -5.71 -3.69 9.23
C PHE A 89 -5.47 -5.07 9.85
N VAL A 90 -5.87 -6.13 9.15
CA VAL A 90 -5.56 -7.51 9.52
C VAL A 90 -4.86 -8.18 8.33
N GLY A 91 -3.66 -8.71 8.56
CA GLY A 91 -2.91 -9.42 7.52
C GLY A 91 -3.49 -10.80 7.23
N ILE A 92 -3.67 -11.12 5.95
CA ILE A 92 -4.30 -12.38 5.51
C ILE A 92 -3.33 -13.57 5.37
N ALA A 93 -2.02 -13.31 5.41
CA ALA A 93 -0.97 -14.32 5.25
C ALA A 93 -1.11 -15.49 6.26
N ARG A 94 -1.09 -15.18 7.57
CA ARG A 94 -1.18 -16.21 8.61
C ARG A 94 -2.48 -17.02 8.52
N PRO A 95 -3.67 -16.40 8.38
CA PRO A 95 -4.90 -17.16 8.14
C PRO A 95 -4.84 -18.09 6.94
N MET A 96 -4.33 -17.64 5.78
CA MET A 96 -4.20 -18.48 4.59
C MET A 96 -3.30 -19.70 4.85
N ALA A 97 -2.19 -19.52 5.56
CA ALA A 97 -1.31 -20.63 5.93
C ALA A 97 -1.96 -21.60 6.92
N GLN A 98 -2.73 -21.09 7.90
CA GLN A 98 -3.46 -21.91 8.87
C GLN A 98 -4.59 -22.72 8.21
N GLN A 99 -5.20 -22.19 7.17
CA GLN A 99 -6.22 -22.88 6.36
C GLN A 99 -5.64 -23.84 5.32
N GLY A 100 -4.30 -23.93 5.20
CA GLY A 100 -3.64 -24.79 4.21
C GLY A 100 -3.70 -24.26 2.78
N LEU A 101 -4.11 -23.01 2.57
CA LEU A 101 -4.18 -22.38 1.24
C LEU A 101 -2.80 -22.01 0.70
N LEU A 102 -1.86 -21.74 1.60
CA LEU A 102 -0.46 -21.46 1.29
C LEU A 102 0.47 -22.22 2.25
N PRO A 103 1.72 -22.54 1.84
CA PRO A 103 2.70 -23.14 2.73
C PRO A 103 3.01 -22.23 3.93
N GLN A 104 3.24 -22.82 5.11
CA GLN A 104 3.56 -22.06 6.33
C GLN A 104 4.82 -21.18 6.22
N ASN A 105 5.75 -21.58 5.35
CA ASN A 105 7.01 -20.89 5.05
C ASN A 105 7.01 -20.17 3.69
N GLY A 106 5.86 -20.10 3.01
CA GLY A 106 5.72 -19.63 1.62
C GLY A 106 4.73 -18.48 1.43
N THR A 107 4.40 -17.73 2.49
CA THR A 107 3.36 -16.70 2.45
C THR A 107 3.87 -15.32 2.04
N SER A 108 4.58 -15.24 0.92
CA SER A 108 5.00 -13.94 0.35
C SER A 108 3.79 -13.18 -0.21
N GLY A 109 3.94 -11.86 -0.42
CA GLY A 109 2.94 -11.05 -1.11
C GLY A 109 2.59 -11.62 -2.49
N ASP A 110 3.60 -12.07 -3.24
CA ASP A 110 3.40 -12.68 -4.56
C ASP A 110 2.64 -14.00 -4.49
N ALA A 111 2.94 -14.86 -3.50
CA ALA A 111 2.21 -16.11 -3.32
C ALA A 111 0.73 -15.87 -2.97
N ILE A 112 0.46 -14.87 -2.12
CA ILE A 112 -0.91 -14.44 -1.80
C ILE A 112 -1.62 -13.90 -3.03
N ARG A 113 -0.99 -12.97 -3.77
CA ARG A 113 -1.56 -12.39 -4.99
C ARG A 113 -1.85 -13.47 -6.04
N GLY A 114 -0.91 -14.38 -6.27
CA GLY A 114 -1.08 -15.50 -7.20
C GLY A 114 -2.21 -16.44 -6.79
N TRP A 115 -2.32 -16.77 -5.50
CA TRP A 115 -3.44 -17.59 -5.02
C TRP A 115 -4.79 -16.91 -5.26
N LEU A 116 -4.91 -15.62 -4.91
CA LEU A 116 -6.14 -14.85 -5.12
C LEU A 116 -6.53 -14.74 -6.61
N ALA A 117 -5.55 -14.50 -7.49
CA ALA A 117 -5.77 -14.43 -8.93
C ALA A 117 -6.28 -15.76 -9.53
N ASN A 118 -5.83 -16.90 -8.98
CA ASN A 118 -6.25 -18.23 -9.43
C ASN A 118 -7.60 -18.69 -8.85
N HIS A 119 -8.12 -18.02 -7.81
CA HIS A 119 -9.36 -18.38 -7.11
C HIS A 119 -10.34 -17.19 -7.05
N ARG A 120 -10.36 -16.36 -8.10
CA ARG A 120 -11.26 -15.20 -8.19
C ARG A 120 -12.72 -15.64 -8.06
N GLY A 121 -13.51 -14.84 -7.35
CA GLY A 121 -14.88 -15.16 -6.96
C GLY A 121 -15.00 -15.28 -5.45
N TYR A 122 -15.88 -16.16 -4.99
CA TYR A 122 -16.22 -16.29 -3.57
C TYR A 122 -15.03 -16.62 -2.68
N GLU A 123 -14.11 -17.48 -3.13
CA GLU A 123 -12.95 -17.91 -2.33
C GLU A 123 -11.97 -16.76 -2.08
N ALA A 124 -11.56 -16.05 -3.13
CA ALA A 124 -10.73 -14.85 -3.00
C ALA A 124 -11.43 -13.77 -2.16
N GLN A 125 -12.73 -13.55 -2.35
CA GLN A 125 -13.52 -12.59 -1.56
C GLN A 125 -13.50 -12.94 -0.07
N ALA A 126 -13.74 -14.22 0.28
CA ALA A 126 -13.73 -14.68 1.67
C ALA A 126 -12.36 -14.47 2.34
N VAL A 127 -11.27 -14.76 1.62
CA VAL A 127 -9.91 -14.53 2.12
C VAL A 127 -9.60 -13.04 2.29
N MET A 128 -9.93 -12.20 1.31
CA MET A 128 -9.70 -10.75 1.43
C MET A 128 -10.55 -10.13 2.55
N ALA A 129 -11.78 -10.62 2.76
CA ALA A 129 -12.70 -10.18 3.81
C ALA A 129 -12.16 -10.40 5.23
N LEU A 130 -11.16 -11.28 5.42
CA LEU A 130 -10.44 -11.41 6.70
C LEU A 130 -9.75 -10.09 7.11
N ASN A 131 -9.46 -9.21 6.15
CA ASN A 131 -9.05 -7.83 6.40
C ASN A 131 -10.27 -6.90 6.35
N PRO A 132 -10.83 -6.47 7.50
CA PRO A 132 -12.04 -5.63 7.52
C PRO A 132 -11.78 -4.20 7.04
N ARG A 133 -10.51 -3.79 6.93
CA ARG A 133 -10.13 -2.47 6.46
C ARG A 133 -10.33 -2.32 4.96
N TYR A 134 -10.95 -1.21 4.56
CA TYR A 134 -11.16 -0.83 3.17
C TYR A 134 -10.64 0.60 2.94
N ILE A 135 -9.97 0.82 1.81
CA ILE A 135 -9.44 2.13 1.40
C ILE A 135 -10.23 2.61 0.18
N PHE A 136 -10.67 3.86 0.26
CA PHE A 136 -11.34 4.60 -0.80
C PHE A 136 -10.36 5.53 -1.48
N PHE A 137 -10.55 5.74 -2.79
CA PHE A 137 -9.62 6.51 -3.60
C PHE A 137 -10.29 7.74 -4.23
N ARG A 138 -9.45 8.62 -4.74
CA ARG A 138 -9.79 9.61 -5.75
C ARG A 138 -8.93 9.30 -6.97
N LEU A 139 -9.50 9.43 -8.16
CA LEU A 139 -8.78 9.23 -9.40
C LEU A 139 -8.35 10.58 -9.97
N ASP A 140 -7.05 10.79 -10.05
CA ASP A 140 -6.42 11.98 -10.63
C ASP A 140 -5.79 11.64 -11.98
N GLY A 141 -5.48 12.66 -12.78
CA GLY A 141 -4.55 12.48 -13.90
C GLY A 141 -3.17 12.05 -13.39
N ASP A 142 -2.48 11.20 -14.16
CA ASP A 142 -1.07 10.90 -13.92
C ASP A 142 -0.22 12.10 -14.38
N ASP A 143 0.56 12.66 -13.47
CA ASP A 143 1.47 13.79 -13.69
C ASP A 143 2.92 13.33 -13.87
N ASP A 144 3.16 12.02 -14.02
CA ASP A 144 4.48 11.38 -14.01
C ASP A 144 5.28 11.60 -12.71
N GLY A 145 4.65 12.20 -11.70
CA GLY A 145 5.24 12.45 -10.40
C GLY A 145 5.08 11.28 -9.43
N HIS A 146 5.47 11.51 -8.18
CA HIS A 146 5.28 10.57 -7.08
C HIS A 146 4.00 10.90 -6.28
N PRO A 147 3.39 9.91 -5.60
CA PRO A 147 2.22 10.18 -4.77
C PRO A 147 2.55 11.17 -3.65
N ALA A 148 1.56 11.95 -3.25
CA ALA A 148 1.68 12.77 -2.06
C ALA A 148 1.57 11.89 -0.81
N GLY A 149 2.50 12.08 0.14
CA GLY A 149 2.39 11.46 1.46
C GLY A 149 1.35 12.14 2.33
N ALA A 150 1.17 11.65 3.56
CA ALA A 150 0.30 12.27 4.56
C ALA A 150 0.67 13.73 4.90
N ALA A 151 1.89 14.17 4.59
CA ALA A 151 2.30 15.58 4.69
C ALA A 151 1.75 16.48 3.56
N GLY A 152 1.07 15.92 2.56
CA GLY A 152 0.48 16.66 1.44
C GLY A 152 1.48 17.06 0.33
N ILE A 153 2.70 16.54 0.37
CA ILE A 153 3.74 16.80 -0.63
C ILE A 153 4.26 15.50 -1.28
N PRO A 154 4.74 15.54 -2.54
CA PRO A 154 5.22 14.36 -3.25
C PRO A 154 6.35 13.63 -2.52
N LEU A 155 6.26 12.30 -2.50
CA LEU A 155 7.25 11.42 -1.90
C LEU A 155 8.45 11.26 -2.83
N THR A 156 9.57 11.91 -2.49
CA THR A 156 10.81 11.71 -3.26
C THR A 156 11.34 10.31 -3.02
N GLU A 157 11.56 9.56 -4.10
CA GLU A 157 12.11 8.20 -4.07
C GLU A 157 13.39 8.13 -3.22
N ARG A 158 13.44 7.14 -2.30
CA ARG A 158 14.54 6.86 -1.38
C ARG A 158 14.95 8.04 -0.47
N ARG A 159 14.12 9.09 -0.40
CA ARG A 159 14.31 10.30 0.42
C ARG A 159 13.10 10.63 1.28
N ALA A 160 11.99 9.92 1.11
CA ALA A 160 10.80 10.06 1.93
C ALA A 160 10.58 8.83 2.81
N ILE A 161 10.23 9.05 4.08
CA ILE A 161 9.86 7.99 5.01
C ILE A 161 8.46 8.19 5.59
N ALA A 162 7.76 7.08 5.80
CA ALA A 162 6.62 7.01 6.70
C ALA A 162 7.12 6.82 8.14
N VAL A 163 6.52 7.55 9.09
CA VAL A 163 6.90 7.53 10.52
C VAL A 163 5.66 7.53 11.41
N ASP A 164 5.87 7.30 12.72
CA ASP A 164 4.82 7.47 13.73
C ASP A 164 4.66 8.95 14.12
N PRO A 165 3.51 9.60 13.83
CA PRO A 165 3.28 11.00 14.13
C PRO A 165 3.20 11.30 15.64
N ALA A 166 3.09 10.28 16.50
CA ALA A 166 3.23 10.47 17.94
C ALA A 166 4.67 10.80 18.38
N HIS A 167 5.67 10.52 17.53
CA HIS A 167 7.09 10.69 17.84
C HIS A 167 7.83 11.64 16.89
N TRP A 168 7.33 11.80 15.66
CA TRP A 168 7.96 12.59 14.59
C TRP A 168 6.97 13.60 14.03
N ARG A 169 7.47 14.77 13.62
CA ARG A 169 6.68 15.77 12.89
C ARG A 169 6.95 15.66 11.39
N TYR A 170 5.94 15.92 10.58
CA TYR A 170 6.13 16.02 9.14
C TYR A 170 7.10 17.15 8.80
N GLY A 171 7.96 16.91 7.81
CA GLY A 171 9.03 17.81 7.39
C GLY A 171 10.34 17.65 8.18
N GLU A 172 10.37 16.86 9.25
CA GLU A 172 11.62 16.60 9.97
C GLU A 172 12.64 15.87 9.08
N LEU A 173 13.89 16.35 9.12
CA LEU A 173 15.02 15.72 8.49
C LEU A 173 15.58 14.60 9.38
N VAL A 174 15.77 13.43 8.80
CA VAL A 174 16.20 12.22 9.49
C VAL A 174 17.38 11.61 8.75
N TRP A 175 18.50 11.41 9.45
CA TRP A 175 19.55 10.54 8.96
C TRP A 175 19.20 9.09 9.31
N LEU A 176 19.22 8.21 8.31
CA LEU A 176 18.96 6.78 8.46
C LEU A 176 20.25 6.00 8.37
N GLU A 177 20.43 5.01 9.24
CA GLU A 177 21.36 3.91 9.04
C GLU A 177 20.67 2.58 9.30
N ALA A 178 20.53 1.78 8.25
CA ALA A 178 19.96 0.46 8.33
C ALA A 178 20.82 -0.55 7.58
N ASP A 179 21.52 -1.39 8.33
CA ASP A 179 22.47 -2.39 7.82
C ASP A 179 21.98 -3.79 8.19
N GLY A 180 22.44 -4.81 7.46
CA GLY A 180 22.21 -6.21 7.85
C GLY A 180 20.77 -6.67 7.61
N GLY A 181 20.29 -6.49 6.39
CA GLY A 181 19.00 -7.04 5.94
C GLY A 181 18.95 -8.55 6.11
N ASN A 182 17.82 -9.07 6.59
CA ASN A 182 17.67 -10.50 6.91
C ASN A 182 16.77 -11.27 5.94
N LEU A 183 16.33 -10.65 4.85
CA LEU A 183 15.53 -11.29 3.80
C LEU A 183 16.43 -11.68 2.62
N ARG A 184 16.04 -12.75 1.93
CA ARG A 184 16.73 -13.19 0.72
C ARG A 184 16.63 -12.10 -0.36
N GLY A 185 17.75 -11.73 -0.97
CA GLY A 185 17.80 -10.68 -1.99
C GLY A 185 17.85 -9.26 -1.44
N ALA A 186 17.93 -9.07 -0.12
CA ALA A 186 18.02 -7.76 0.48
C ALA A 186 19.31 -7.02 0.11
N THR A 187 19.18 -5.74 -0.22
CA THR A 187 20.30 -4.79 -0.29
C THR A 187 21.07 -4.76 1.04
N ALA A 188 22.40 -4.68 0.99
CA ALA A 188 23.26 -4.77 2.18
C ALA A 188 22.97 -3.67 3.22
N SER A 189 22.74 -2.45 2.77
CA SER A 189 22.53 -1.28 3.63
C SER A 189 21.70 -0.18 2.98
N TYR A 190 20.93 0.53 3.80
CA TYR A 190 20.29 1.81 3.47
C TYR A 190 20.85 2.89 4.41
N ARG A 191 21.55 3.87 3.84
CA ARG A 191 22.12 4.98 4.61
C ARG A 191 21.90 6.29 3.89
N GLY A 192 21.49 7.32 4.63
CA GLY A 192 21.39 8.66 4.08
C GLY A 192 20.28 9.51 4.68
N LEU A 193 20.21 10.74 4.18
CA LEU A 193 19.19 11.71 4.56
C LEU A 193 17.84 11.34 3.94
N ALA A 194 16.80 11.40 4.77
CA ALA A 194 15.40 11.31 4.40
C ALA A 194 14.57 12.36 5.15
N MET A 195 13.33 12.56 4.72
CA MET A 195 12.37 13.44 5.35
C MET A 195 11.12 12.66 5.77
N ALA A 196 10.61 12.97 6.97
CA ALA A 196 9.34 12.45 7.45
C ALA A 196 8.18 13.09 6.67
N LEU A 197 7.64 12.38 5.67
CA LEU A 197 6.63 12.91 4.76
C LEU A 197 5.33 12.10 4.75
N ASP A 198 5.32 10.96 5.41
CA ASP A 198 4.17 10.06 5.39
C ASP A 198 3.91 9.39 6.75
N THR A 199 2.79 8.70 6.85
CA THR A 199 2.50 7.80 7.96
C THR A 199 1.75 6.56 7.50
N GLY A 200 2.03 5.43 8.13
CA GLY A 200 1.32 4.18 7.92
C GLY A 200 0.82 3.63 9.24
N SER A 201 -0.35 2.98 9.24
CA SER A 201 -0.97 2.45 10.46
C SER A 201 -0.08 1.42 11.20
N ALA A 202 0.76 0.69 10.46
CA ALA A 202 1.70 -0.30 10.97
C ALA A 202 3.07 0.31 11.39
N ILE A 203 3.28 1.60 11.16
CA ILE A 203 4.52 2.31 11.44
C ILE A 203 4.37 2.98 12.80
N ARG A 204 4.76 2.24 13.85
CA ARG A 204 4.57 2.65 15.25
C ARG A 204 5.87 2.63 16.03
N GLY A 205 6.02 3.61 16.92
CA GLY A 205 7.16 3.76 17.82
C GLY A 205 8.24 4.72 17.30
N PRO A 206 9.21 5.09 18.16
CA PRO A 206 10.16 6.15 17.88
C PRO A 206 11.26 5.77 16.88
N VAL A 207 11.61 4.49 16.76
CA VAL A 207 12.65 3.98 15.85
C VAL A 207 12.05 2.93 14.89
N ARG A 208 11.04 3.38 14.13
CA ARG A 208 10.32 2.63 13.11
C ARG A 208 10.07 3.55 11.92
N ALA A 209 10.54 3.16 10.74
CA ALA A 209 10.32 3.91 9.52
C ALA A 209 10.03 2.98 8.34
N ASP A 210 9.26 3.48 7.37
CA ASP A 210 9.01 2.84 6.09
C ASP A 210 9.62 3.70 4.98
N LEU A 211 10.61 3.21 4.25
CA LEU A 211 11.26 3.97 3.18
C LEU A 211 10.46 3.87 1.89
N TYR A 212 10.16 5.00 1.26
CA TYR A 212 9.52 5.01 -0.05
C TYR A 212 10.53 4.64 -1.14
N MET A 213 10.29 3.54 -1.86
CA MET A 213 11.18 3.02 -2.89
C MET A 213 10.92 3.54 -4.29
N GLY A 214 9.89 4.37 -4.49
CA GLY A 214 9.50 4.85 -5.81
C GLY A 214 8.30 4.10 -6.37
N ARG A 215 8.21 4.05 -7.70
CA ARG A 215 7.06 3.57 -8.46
C ARG A 215 7.42 2.32 -9.28
N GLY A 216 6.43 1.44 -9.47
CA GLY A 216 6.53 0.31 -10.39
C GLY A 216 7.19 -0.95 -9.82
N ASP A 217 7.31 -1.96 -10.67
CA ASP A 217 7.69 -3.32 -10.26
C ASP A 217 9.10 -3.43 -9.67
N ALA A 218 10.06 -2.65 -10.19
CA ALA A 218 11.42 -2.64 -9.65
C ALA A 218 11.46 -2.11 -8.21
N ALA A 219 10.73 -1.02 -7.94
CA ALA A 219 10.57 -0.48 -6.60
C ALA A 219 9.85 -1.48 -5.67
N GLY A 220 8.83 -2.19 -6.17
CA GLY A 220 8.12 -3.22 -5.43
C GLY A 220 9.00 -4.43 -5.07
N ALA A 221 9.81 -4.90 -6.02
CA ALA A 221 10.73 -6.01 -5.82
C ALA A 221 11.80 -5.69 -4.76
N GLU A 222 12.42 -4.51 -4.82
CA GLU A 222 13.34 -4.08 -3.76
C GLU A 222 12.60 -3.91 -2.44
N ALA A 223 11.41 -3.29 -2.46
CA ALA A 223 10.66 -3.00 -1.26
C ALA A 223 10.26 -4.25 -0.47
N GLY A 224 9.91 -5.33 -1.17
CA GLY A 224 9.58 -6.63 -0.57
C GLY A 224 10.73 -7.30 0.20
N THR A 225 11.97 -6.83 0.02
CA THR A 225 13.17 -7.38 0.67
C THR A 225 13.70 -6.51 1.80
N VAL A 226 13.07 -5.36 2.09
CA VAL A 226 13.54 -4.47 3.16
C VAL A 226 13.02 -4.90 4.51
N ARG A 227 13.97 -5.35 5.32
CA ARG A 227 13.76 -5.63 6.74
C ARG A 227 15.10 -5.52 7.43
N HIS A 228 15.38 -4.33 7.95
CA HIS A 228 16.71 -4.00 8.46
C HIS A 228 16.61 -3.43 9.89
N PRO A 229 17.51 -3.83 10.80
CA PRO A 229 17.80 -3.06 12.01
C PRO A 229 18.02 -1.58 11.63
N LEU A 230 17.47 -0.66 12.40
CA LEU A 230 17.45 0.77 12.03
C LEU A 230 17.94 1.62 13.19
N ARG A 231 18.81 2.57 12.87
CA ARG A 231 19.17 3.73 13.68
C ARG A 231 18.71 5.00 12.97
N MET A 232 18.19 5.96 13.74
CA MET A 232 17.66 7.22 13.23
C MET A 232 18.23 8.38 14.05
N TRP A 233 18.60 9.46 13.37
CA TRP A 233 19.00 10.72 14.00
C TRP A 233 18.14 11.84 13.46
N ARG A 234 17.49 12.59 14.36
CA ARG A 234 16.80 13.83 14.02
C ARG A 234 17.82 14.93 13.80
N LEU A 235 17.77 15.59 12.64
CA LEU A 235 18.61 16.75 12.34
C LEU A 235 17.82 18.02 12.67
N VAL A 236 18.32 18.80 13.63
CA VAL A 236 17.69 20.04 14.10
C VAL A 236 18.53 21.23 13.63
N PRO A 237 17.94 22.24 12.94
CA PRO A 237 18.65 23.46 12.57
C PRO A 237 19.26 24.17 13.78
N LYS A 238 20.45 24.75 13.63
CA LYS A 238 21.19 25.38 14.74
C LYS A 238 20.60 26.72 15.22
N GLY A 239 19.65 27.31 14.48
CA GLY A 239 19.17 28.67 14.73
C GLY A 239 20.09 29.71 14.11
#